data_AF-A0A7S2GCI9-F1
#
_entry.id   AF-A0A7S2GCI9-F1
#
_cell.length_a   1.000
_cell.length_b   1.000
_cell.length_c   1.000
_cell.angle_alpha   90.00
_cell.angle_beta   90.00
_cell.angle_gamma   90.00
#
_symmetry.space_group_name_H-M   'P 1'
#
loop_
_entity.id
_entity.type
_entity.pdbx_description
1 polymer ?
#
loop_
_entity_poly.entity_id
_entity_poly.type
_entity_poly.pdbx_seq_one_letter_code
_entity_poly.pdbx_strand_id
1 'polypeptide(L)'
;AEKAPAAARAVLGFLKGLGHAVPRSPKIDVKGLECISEGDGARVYMVHGIDANLHGVGQAYRALAPLLQPCCCLAFAFDQEAQSSNDYQDLVNLYCKRAWQDAKYYPDRPVVIMGYSMGC
;
A
#
# COMPACT_ATOMS: atom_id res chain seq x y z
N ALA A 1 14.44 9.06 -13.97
CA ALA A 1 13.10 8.86 -14.53
C ALA A 1 13.13 7.63 -15.43
N GLU A 2 12.70 6.50 -14.90
CA GLU A 2 12.69 5.22 -15.60
C GLU A 2 11.66 5.26 -16.74
N LYS A 3 12.07 4.86 -17.96
CA LYS A 3 11.22 4.94 -19.15
C LYS A 3 10.13 3.87 -19.06
N ALA A 4 8.88 4.29 -18.83
CA ALA A 4 7.74 3.38 -18.90
C ALA A 4 7.71 2.64 -20.26
N PRO A 5 7.41 1.32 -20.27
CA PRO A 5 7.42 0.49 -21.47
C PRO A 5 6.44 1.00 -22.54
N ALA A 6 6.81 0.86 -23.82
CA ALA A 6 6.08 1.44 -24.96
C ALA A 6 4.59 1.01 -25.01
N ALA A 7 4.29 -0.22 -24.59
CA ALA A 7 2.93 -0.73 -24.50
C ALA A 7 2.06 0.06 -23.52
N ALA A 8 2.60 0.44 -22.36
CA ALA A 8 1.87 1.24 -21.38
C ALA A 8 1.53 2.64 -21.93
N ARG A 9 2.44 3.26 -22.68
CA ARG A 9 2.18 4.56 -23.31
C ARG A 9 1.03 4.51 -24.32
N ALA A 10 0.94 3.44 -25.11
CA ALA A 10 -0.12 3.26 -26.10
C ALA A 10 -1.50 3.13 -25.43
N VAL A 11 -1.59 2.31 -24.37
CA VAL A 11 -2.83 2.13 -23.60
C VAL A 11 -3.25 3.45 -22.93
N LEU A 12 -2.31 4.16 -22.29
CA LEU A 12 -2.59 5.45 -21.64
C LEU A 12 -3.02 6.53 -22.65
N GLY A 13 -2.43 6.55 -23.86
CA GLY A 13 -2.81 7.45 -24.93
C GLY A 13 -4.23 7.18 -25.46
N PHE A 14 -4.58 5.90 -25.62
CA PHE A 14 -5.91 5.48 -26.03
C PHE A 14 -6.97 5.90 -24.99
N LEU A 15 -6.73 5.65 -23.70
CA LEU A 15 -7.66 6.04 -22.63
C LEU A 15 -7.88 7.57 -22.57
N LYS A 16 -6.81 8.36 -22.75
CA LYS A 16 -6.93 9.84 -22.85
C LYS A 16 -7.77 10.27 -24.05
N GLY A 17 -7.58 9.62 -25.21
CA GLY A 17 -8.32 9.94 -26.44
C GLY A 17 -9.81 9.69 -26.35
N LEU A 18 -10.23 8.77 -25.47
CA LEU A 18 -11.64 8.48 -25.20
C LEU A 18 -12.27 9.40 -24.14
N GLY A 19 -11.53 10.39 -23.63
CA GLY A 19 -12.00 11.27 -22.56
C GLY A 19 -12.09 10.59 -21.19
N HIS A 20 -11.59 9.36 -21.06
CA HIS A 20 -11.52 8.68 -19.77
C HIS A 20 -10.36 9.25 -18.96
N ALA A 21 -10.61 9.49 -17.67
CA ALA A 21 -9.56 9.79 -16.72
C ALA A 21 -8.57 8.62 -16.73
N VAL A 22 -7.31 8.92 -17.04
CA VAL A 22 -6.23 7.94 -16.90
C VAL A 22 -6.16 7.55 -15.44
N PRO A 23 -6.25 6.25 -15.10
CA PRO A 23 -6.03 5.78 -13.74
C PRO A 23 -4.68 6.32 -13.29
N ARG A 24 -4.69 7.24 -12.31
CA ARG A 24 -3.45 7.62 -11.65
C ARG A 24 -3.09 6.41 -10.82
N SER A 25 -2.12 5.63 -11.28
CA SER A 25 -1.53 4.59 -10.43
C SER A 25 -1.25 5.25 -9.08
N PRO A 26 -1.66 4.63 -7.96
CA PRO A 26 -1.46 5.24 -6.67
C PRO A 26 0.06 5.25 -6.51
N LYS A 27 0.66 6.44 -6.53
CA LYS A 27 2.09 6.57 -6.34
C LYS A 27 2.37 6.33 -4.86
N ILE A 28 2.41 5.06 -4.48
CA ILE A 28 3.08 4.64 -3.26
C ILE A 28 4.56 4.62 -3.62
N ASP A 29 5.27 5.66 -3.20
CA ASP A 29 6.71 5.78 -3.40
C ASP A 29 7.51 5.27 -2.17
N VAL A 30 6.83 4.58 -1.26
CA VAL A 30 7.41 4.06 -0.03
C VAL A 30 7.69 2.57 -0.21
N LYS A 31 8.98 2.22 -0.15
CA LYS A 31 9.42 0.82 -0.20
C LYS A 31 8.77 0.01 0.92
N GLY A 32 8.26 -1.17 0.56
CA GLY A 32 7.64 -2.10 1.50
C GLY A 32 6.20 -1.74 1.89
N LEU A 33 5.53 -0.87 1.11
CA LEU A 33 4.09 -0.66 1.14
C LEU A 33 3.48 -1.02 -0.21
N GLU A 34 2.37 -1.76 -0.19
CA GLU A 34 1.60 -2.14 -1.38
C GLU A 34 0.16 -1.62 -1.31
N CYS A 35 -0.35 -1.06 -2.42
CA CYS A 35 -1.75 -0.63 -2.49
C CYS A 35 -2.64 -1.85 -2.67
N ILE A 36 -3.55 -2.09 -1.74
CA ILE A 36 -4.56 -3.14 -1.85
C ILE A 36 -5.85 -2.57 -2.47
N SER A 37 -6.21 -1.34 -2.08
CA SER A 37 -7.34 -0.60 -2.67
C SER A 37 -7.08 0.89 -2.63
N GLU A 38 -7.39 1.57 -3.73
CA GLU A 38 -7.41 3.02 -3.80
C GLU A 38 -8.67 3.59 -3.17
N GLY A 39 -8.57 4.81 -2.65
CA GLY A 39 -9.67 5.54 -2.04
C GLY A 39 -9.25 6.97 -1.65
N ASP A 40 -10.22 7.83 -1.43
CA ASP A 40 -10.00 9.23 -1.05
C ASP A 40 -10.17 9.52 0.44
N GLY A 41 -10.65 8.53 1.20
CA GLY A 41 -10.84 8.60 2.65
C GLY A 41 -9.55 8.35 3.44
N ALA A 42 -9.71 7.78 4.64
CA ALA A 42 -8.62 7.46 5.53
C ALA A 42 -7.58 6.52 4.87
N ARG A 43 -6.32 6.65 5.27
CA ARG A 43 -5.24 5.72 4.90
C ARG A 43 -5.17 4.61 5.93
N VAL A 44 -5.51 3.39 5.52
CA VAL A 44 -5.53 2.19 6.36
C VAL A 44 -4.28 1.37 6.04
N TYR A 45 -3.34 1.29 6.98
CA TYR A 45 -2.12 0.48 6.85
C TYR A 45 -2.30 -0.86 7.55
N MET A 46 -2.13 -1.94 6.80
CA MET A 46 -2.51 -3.29 7.19
C MET A 46 -1.25 -4.12 7.51
N VAL A 47 -1.18 -4.65 8.73
CA VAL A 47 -0.06 -5.42 9.27
C VAL A 47 -0.36 -6.92 9.15
N HIS A 48 0.48 -7.67 8.46
CA HIS A 48 0.33 -9.11 8.31
C HIS A 48 0.38 -9.85 9.65
N GLY A 49 -0.19 -11.07 9.69
CA GLY A 49 -0.06 -11.98 10.82
C GLY A 49 1.24 -12.77 10.76
N ILE A 50 1.29 -13.92 11.45
CA ILE A 50 2.48 -14.79 11.48
C ILE A 50 2.83 -15.39 10.11
N ASP A 51 1.88 -15.39 9.17
CA ASP A 51 2.08 -15.84 7.80
C ASP A 51 3.03 -14.94 7.00
N ALA A 52 3.34 -13.73 7.48
CA ALA A 52 4.37 -12.86 6.93
C ALA A 52 4.24 -12.60 5.41
N ASN A 53 3.00 -12.54 4.90
CA ASN A 53 2.70 -12.43 3.47
C ASN A 53 3.12 -13.65 2.62
N LEU A 54 3.12 -14.88 3.18
CA LEU A 54 3.44 -16.13 2.48
C LEU A 54 2.66 -16.32 1.18
N HIS A 55 1.42 -15.81 1.13
CA HIS A 55 0.53 -15.89 -0.02
C HIS A 55 0.51 -14.61 -0.89
N GLY A 56 1.44 -13.68 -0.65
CA GLY A 56 1.49 -12.36 -1.26
C GLY A 56 1.14 -11.23 -0.28
N VAL A 57 1.66 -10.04 -0.56
CA VAL A 57 1.51 -8.87 0.31
C VAL A 57 0.03 -8.47 0.38
N GLY A 58 -0.48 -8.37 1.61
CA GLY A 58 -1.88 -7.99 1.86
C GLY A 58 -2.91 -9.00 1.34
N GLN A 59 -2.51 -10.22 0.98
CA GLN A 59 -3.44 -11.24 0.46
C GLN A 59 -4.58 -11.54 1.44
N ALA A 60 -4.28 -11.57 2.75
CA ALA A 60 -5.27 -11.76 3.82
C ALA A 60 -6.36 -10.65 3.84
N TYR A 61 -6.05 -9.48 3.28
CA TYR A 61 -6.92 -8.31 3.32
C TYR A 61 -7.64 -8.02 2.01
N ARG A 62 -7.36 -8.74 0.92
CA ARG A 62 -7.93 -8.44 -0.40
C ARG A 62 -9.46 -8.51 -0.44
N ALA A 63 -10.06 -9.42 0.34
CA ALA A 63 -11.51 -9.51 0.45
C ALA A 63 -12.12 -8.38 1.31
N LEU A 64 -11.35 -7.82 2.25
CA LEU A 64 -11.79 -6.77 3.15
C LEU A 64 -11.66 -5.37 2.54
N ALA A 65 -10.57 -5.11 1.81
CA ALA A 65 -10.26 -3.77 1.30
C ALA A 65 -11.40 -3.10 0.48
N PRO A 66 -12.15 -3.82 -0.38
CA PRO A 66 -13.30 -3.23 -1.09
C PRO A 66 -14.45 -2.80 -0.16
N LEU A 67 -14.59 -3.44 1.00
CA LEU A 67 -15.64 -3.12 1.99
C LEU A 67 -15.29 -1.89 2.83
N LEU A 68 -14.04 -1.44 2.80
CA LEU A 68 -13.55 -0.29 3.54
C LEU A 68 -13.66 1.02 2.75
N GLN A 69 -14.27 1.02 1.56
CA GLN A 69 -14.50 2.25 0.81
C GLN A 69 -15.24 3.30 1.67
N PRO A 70 -14.83 4.58 1.65
CA PRO A 70 -13.91 5.20 0.70
C PRO A 70 -12.41 5.17 1.09
N CYS A 71 -11.99 4.33 2.04
CA CYS A 71 -10.60 4.31 2.53
C CYS A 71 -9.59 3.85 1.47
N CYS A 72 -8.37 4.39 1.53
CA CYS A 72 -7.21 3.87 0.82
C CYS A 72 -6.53 2.81 1.69
N CYS A 73 -6.49 1.58 1.21
CA CYS A 73 -5.94 0.44 1.95
C CYS A 73 -4.54 0.09 1.43
N LEU A 74 -3.57 0.07 2.33
CA LEU A 74 -2.17 -0.27 2.06
C LEU A 74 -1.76 -1.44 2.96
N ALA A 75 -0.90 -2.33 2.47
CA ALA A 75 -0.35 -3.42 3.27
C ALA A 75 1.17 -3.29 3.41
N PHE A 76 1.68 -3.60 4.60
CA PHE A 76 3.13 -3.71 4.82
C PHE A 76 3.67 -5.02 4.25
N ALA A 77 4.69 -4.90 3.41
CA ALA A 77 5.45 -6.04 2.93
C ALA A 77 6.48 -6.48 3.98
N PHE A 78 6.52 -7.79 4.25
CA PHE A 78 7.56 -8.44 5.04
C PHE A 78 8.80 -8.73 4.16
N ASP A 79 9.38 -7.65 3.63
CA ASP A 79 10.52 -7.68 2.73
C ASP A 79 11.85 -7.91 3.46
N GLN A 80 12.97 -7.89 2.72
CA GLN A 80 14.29 -8.16 3.30
C GLN A 80 14.67 -7.21 4.46
N GLU A 81 14.20 -5.96 4.45
CA GLU A 81 14.44 -5.02 5.55
C GLU A 81 13.63 -5.40 6.78
N ALA A 82 12.35 -5.77 6.61
CA ALA A 82 11.52 -6.28 7.70
C ALA A 82 12.05 -7.61 8.28
N GLN A 83 12.59 -8.49 7.43
CA GLN A 83 13.23 -9.75 7.85
C GLN A 83 14.54 -9.53 8.62
N SER A 84 15.17 -8.36 8.46
CA SER A 84 16.41 -8.01 9.16
C SER A 84 16.21 -7.39 10.55
N SER A 85 14.95 -7.15 10.95
CA SER A 85 14.62 -6.69 12.30
C SER A 85 15.03 -7.73 13.35
N ASN A 86 15.69 -7.29 14.42
CA ASN A 86 16.18 -8.21 15.47
C ASN A 86 15.06 -8.62 16.44
N ASP A 87 14.06 -7.76 16.60
CA ASP A 87 12.91 -7.96 17.46
C ASP A 87 11.64 -7.30 16.90
N TYR A 88 10.52 -7.44 17.61
CA TYR A 88 9.25 -6.82 17.23
C TYR A 88 9.29 -5.30 17.26
N GLN A 89 10.09 -4.70 18.15
CA GLN A 89 10.16 -3.25 18.28
C GLN A 89 10.83 -2.62 17.06
N ASP A 90 11.89 -3.24 16.54
CA ASP A 90 12.54 -2.87 15.28
C ASP A 90 11.55 -2.92 14.11
N LEU A 91 10.75 -3.98 14.04
CA LEU A 91 9.74 -4.15 12.99
C LEU A 91 8.63 -3.09 13.07
N VAL A 92 8.12 -2.82 14.28
CA VAL A 92 7.14 -1.75 14.54
C VAL A 92 7.70 -0.39 14.14
N ASN A 93 8.95 -0.10 14.51
CA ASN A 93 9.61 1.16 14.16
C ASN A 93 9.74 1.32 12.63
N LEU A 94 10.08 0.24 11.93
CA LEU A 94 10.13 0.22 10.46
C LEU A 94 8.76 0.49 9.83
N TYR A 95 7.70 -0.17 10.31
CA TYR A 95 6.35 0.00 9.78
C TYR A 95 5.79 1.40 10.08
N CYS A 96 6.00 1.90 11.28
CA CYS A 96 5.68 3.30 11.62
C CYS A 96 6.41 4.26 10.67
N LYS A 97 7.72 4.10 10.45
CA LYS A 97 8.48 4.93 9.52
C LYS A 97 7.88 4.93 8.11
N ARG A 98 7.51 3.76 7.58
CA ARG A 98 6.87 3.62 6.26
C ARG A 98 5.52 4.33 6.21
N ALA A 99 4.65 4.11 7.20
CA ALA A 99 3.35 4.79 7.27
C ALA A 99 3.49 6.31 7.38
N TRP A 100 4.44 6.80 8.19
CA TRP A 100 4.70 8.24 8.31
C TRP A 100 5.26 8.84 7.02
N GLN A 101 6.12 8.13 6.29
CA GLN A 101 6.63 8.57 5.00
C GLN A 101 5.50 8.73 3.98
N ASP A 102 4.58 7.78 3.94
CA ASP A 102 3.43 7.81 3.03
C ASP A 102 2.39 8.86 3.44
N ALA A 103 2.04 8.94 4.73
CA ALA A 103 1.07 9.91 5.26
C ALA A 103 1.48 11.38 5.04
N LYS A 104 2.78 11.69 4.96
CA LYS A 104 3.27 13.05 4.67
C LYS A 104 2.79 13.60 3.33
N TYR A 105 2.48 12.74 2.35
CA TYR A 105 1.94 13.16 1.06
C TYR A 105 0.43 13.44 1.10
N TYR A 106 -0.25 13.06 2.20
CA TYR A 106 -1.70 13.17 2.38
C TYR A 106 -2.05 13.68 3.78
N PRO A 107 -1.60 14.89 4.16
CA PRO A 107 -1.71 15.40 5.53
C PRO A 107 -3.16 15.53 6.04
N ASP A 108 -4.13 15.72 5.14
CA ASP A 108 -5.54 15.89 5.50
C ASP A 108 -6.30 14.56 5.65
N ARG A 109 -5.66 13.43 5.33
CA ARG A 109 -6.31 12.12 5.39
C ARG A 109 -6.02 11.44 6.73
N PRO A 110 -7.05 11.00 7.49
CA PRO A 110 -6.84 10.27 8.73
C PRO A 110 -6.00 9.01 8.51
N VAL A 111 -5.19 8.66 9.51
CA VAL A 111 -4.37 7.44 9.51
C VAL A 111 -4.98 6.40 10.42
N VAL A 112 -5.10 5.17 9.92
CA VAL A 112 -5.57 4.00 10.67
C VAL A 112 -4.55 2.88 10.49
N ILE A 113 -4.15 2.22 11.58
CA ILE A 113 -3.37 0.99 11.54
C ILE A 113 -4.31 -0.17 11.87
N MET A 114 -4.27 -1.22 11.06
CA MET A 114 -5.07 -2.44 11.25
C MET A 114 -4.15 -3.65 11.19
N GLY A 115 -4.28 -4.55 12.15
CA GLY A 115 -3.57 -5.82 12.20
C GLY A 115 -4.54 -7.00 12.22
N TYR A 116 -4.04 -8.19 11.94
CA TYR A 116 -4.76 -9.43 12.28
C TYR A 116 -3.80 -10.39 12.99
N SER A 117 -4.30 -11.11 13.99
CA SER A 117 -3.49 -12.04 14.79
C SER A 117 -2.24 -11.34 15.35
N MET A 118 -1.04 -11.86 15.04
CA MET A 118 0.26 -11.28 15.43
C MET A 118 0.50 -9.85 14.94
N GLY A 119 -0.24 -9.39 13.92
CA GLY A 119 -0.14 -8.03 13.42
C GLY A 119 -0.81 -6.96 14.29
N CYS A 120 -1.57 -7.35 15.32
CA CYS A 120 -2.16 -6.44 16.33
C CYS A 120 -1.18 -6.17 17.46
#